data_AF-A0A9P3JQ10-F1
#
_entry.id   AF-A0A9P3JQ10-F1
#
_cell.length_a   1.000
_cell.length_b   1.000
_cell.length_c   1.000
_cell.angle_alpha   90.00
_cell.angle_beta   90.00
_cell.angle_gamma   90.00
#
_symmetry.space_group_name_H-M   'P 1'
#
loop_
_entity.id
_entity.type
_entity.pdbx_description
1 polymer ?
#
loop_
_entity_poly.entity_id
_entity_poly.type
_entity_poly.pdbx_seq_one_letter_code
_entity_poly.pdbx_strand_id
1 'polypeptide(L)'
;MAARIVHSDSTRGALCPNYPRCQGTMRRKISEAELYHQLCYLRHSLAVTRTLAKLRDPAQTAAAERRLQPVRRALDAAHGVVERLCDSSAYKWVKMGDLCAT
;
A
#
# COMPACT_ATOMS: atom_id res chain seq x y z
N MET A 1 21.98 -16.21 -19.29
CA MET A 1 20.67 -16.87 -19.11
C MET A 1 19.92 -16.07 -18.04
N ALA A 2 19.13 -15.09 -18.46
CA ALA A 2 18.55 -14.10 -17.55
C ALA A 2 17.42 -14.72 -16.72
N ALA A 3 17.56 -14.67 -15.40
CA ALA A 3 16.52 -15.06 -14.47
C ALA A 3 15.34 -14.10 -14.64
N ARG A 4 14.28 -14.59 -15.28
CA ARG A 4 12.99 -13.93 -15.33
C ARG A 4 12.49 -13.84 -13.89
N ILE A 5 12.54 -12.65 -13.28
CA ILE A 5 11.91 -12.40 -11.98
C ILE A 5 10.41 -12.44 -12.22
N VAL A 6 9.85 -13.65 -12.19
CA VAL A 6 8.42 -13.84 -12.02
C VAL A 6 8.17 -13.54 -10.55
N HIS A 7 7.45 -12.46 -10.28
CA HIS A 7 6.80 -12.24 -8.99
C HIS A 7 5.69 -13.30 -8.85
N SER A 8 6.08 -14.56 -8.72
CA SER A 8 5.14 -15.64 -8.51
C SER A 8 4.79 -15.63 -7.03
N ASP A 9 3.54 -15.29 -6.71
CA ASP A 9 2.94 -15.42 -5.38
C ASP A 9 2.98 -16.86 -4.81
N SER A 10 3.57 -17.82 -5.54
CA SER A 10 3.75 -19.21 -5.15
C SER A 10 5.17 -19.49 -4.65
N THR A 11 5.39 -19.32 -3.35
CA THR A 11 6.58 -19.82 -2.63
C THR A 11 6.62 -21.36 -2.57
N ARG A 12 7.82 -21.94 -2.37
CA ARG A 12 7.99 -23.36 -1.98
C ARG A 12 7.04 -23.67 -0.80
N GLY A 13 6.19 -24.69 -0.95
CA GLY A 13 5.11 -25.00 0.02
C GLY A 13 3.69 -24.71 -0.49
N ALA A 14 3.52 -24.33 -1.76
CA ALA A 14 2.21 -24.12 -2.39
C ALA A 14 1.37 -25.40 -2.61
N LEU A 15 1.83 -26.57 -2.14
CA LEU A 15 1.05 -27.81 -2.18
C LEU A 15 0.04 -27.80 -1.03
N CYS A 16 -1.19 -28.22 -1.33
CA CYS A 16 -2.25 -28.29 -0.34
C CYS A 16 -1.86 -29.21 0.83
N PRO A 17 -1.70 -28.71 2.07
CA PRO A 17 -1.24 -29.53 3.19
C PRO A 17 -2.23 -30.64 3.54
N ASN A 18 -3.53 -30.42 3.28
CA ASN A 18 -4.58 -31.40 3.55
C ASN A 18 -4.79 -32.42 2.43
N TYR A 19 -4.27 -32.16 1.22
CA TYR A 19 -4.48 -33.02 0.06
C TYR A 19 -3.19 -33.12 -0.76
N PRO A 20 -2.24 -34.00 -0.39
CA PRO A 20 -0.92 -34.09 -1.02
C PRO A 20 -0.95 -34.51 -2.50
N ARG A 21 -2.04 -35.12 -2.95
CA ARG A 21 -2.27 -35.50 -4.36
C ARG A 21 -2.96 -34.40 -5.18
N CYS A 22 -3.35 -33.30 -4.54
CA CYS A 22 -3.92 -32.16 -5.25
C CYS A 22 -2.83 -31.45 -6.04
N GLN A 23 -3.05 -31.29 -7.34
CA GLN A 23 -2.17 -30.52 -8.23
C GLN A 23 -2.44 -29.01 -8.17
N GLY A 24 -3.39 -28.58 -7.33
CA GLY A 24 -3.69 -27.18 -7.09
C GLY A 24 -2.52 -26.46 -6.42
N THR A 25 -2.34 -25.19 -6.77
CA THR A 25 -1.37 -24.31 -6.10
C THR A 25 -2.09 -23.40 -5.12
N MET A 26 -1.62 -23.38 -3.88
CA MET A 26 -2.10 -22.42 -2.90
C MET A 26 -1.68 -21.00 -3.32
N ARG A 27 -2.65 -20.10 -3.34
CA ARG A 27 -2.41 -18.67 -3.52
C ARG A 27 -2.76 -17.94 -2.24
N ARG A 28 -2.04 -16.85 -1.96
CA ARG A 28 -2.41 -15.96 -0.87
C ARG A 28 -3.83 -15.44 -1.12
N LYS A 29 -4.68 -15.47 -0.10
CA LYS A 29 -6.05 -14.92 -0.18
C LYS A 29 -6.05 -13.41 -0.44
N ILE A 30 -5.07 -12.72 0.14
CA ILE A 30 -4.79 -11.31 -0.09
C ILE A 30 -3.36 -11.25 -0.63
N SER A 31 -3.21 -10.79 -1.86
CA SER A 31 -1.88 -10.56 -2.45
C SER A 31 -1.21 -9.38 -1.78
N GLU A 32 0.12 -9.31 -1.85
CA GLU A 32 0.86 -8.17 -1.31
C GLU A 32 0.52 -6.88 -2.07
N ALA A 33 0.24 -6.97 -3.38
CA ALA A 33 -0.26 -5.87 -4.18
C ALA A 33 -1.60 -5.32 -3.67
N GLU A 34 -2.55 -6.21 -3.33
CA GLU A 34 -3.84 -5.80 -2.78
C GLU A 34 -3.67 -5.11 -1.43
N LEU A 35 -2.86 -5.69 -0.54
CA LEU A 35 -2.54 -5.08 0.75
C LEU A 35 -1.92 -3.68 0.58
N TYR A 36 -0.94 -3.55 -0.32
CA TYR A 36 -0.29 -2.27 -0.58
C TYR A 36 -1.26 -1.23 -1.16
N HIS A 37 -2.19 -1.66 -2.02
CA HIS A 37 -3.25 -0.80 -2.55
C HIS A 37 -4.12 -0.21 -1.42
N GLN A 38 -4.56 -1.06 -0.48
CA GLN A 38 -5.34 -0.62 0.68
C GLN A 38 -4.55 0.36 1.57
N LEU A 39 -3.26 0.10 1.79
CA LEU A 39 -2.39 1.01 2.53
C LEU A 39 -2.23 2.37 1.82
N CYS A 40 -2.09 2.37 0.49
CA CYS A 40 -2.03 3.60 -0.30
C CYS A 40 -3.32 4.42 -0.21
N TYR A 41 -4.47 3.74 -0.27
CA TYR A 41 -5.77 4.37 -0.10
C TYR A 41 -5.90 5.05 1.28
N LEU A 42 -5.54 4.34 2.35
CA LEU A 42 -5.55 4.89 3.71
C LEU A 42 -4.59 6.07 3.86
N ARG A 43 -3.36 5.92 3.35
CA ARG A 43 -2.35 6.99 3.38
C ARG A 43 -2.87 8.27 2.74
N HIS A 44 -3.47 8.17 1.57
CA HIS A 44 -3.98 9.33 0.85
C HIS A 44 -5.21 9.95 1.53
N SER A 45 -6.09 9.12 2.08
CA SER A 45 -7.32 9.58 2.75
C SER A 45 -7.02 10.31 4.07
N LEU A 46 -5.99 9.87 4.80
CA LEU A 46 -5.57 10.46 6.07
C LEU A 46 -4.68 11.70 5.91
N ALA A 47 -4.16 11.96 4.70
CA ALA A 47 -3.25 13.08 4.43
C ALA A 47 -3.99 14.43 4.34
N VAL A 48 -4.39 14.99 5.48
CA VAL A 48 -5.23 16.19 5.57
C VAL A 48 -4.68 17.36 4.74
N THR A 49 -3.40 17.69 4.86
CA THR A 49 -2.78 18.80 4.09
C THR A 49 -2.88 18.58 2.58
N ARG A 50 -2.63 17.35 2.11
CA ARG A 50 -2.71 17.01 0.68
C ARG A 50 -4.16 17.03 0.18
N THR A 51 -5.11 16.64 1.02
CA THR A 51 -6.53 16.65 0.68
C THR A 51 -7.08 18.07 0.60
N LEU A 52 -6.74 18.94 1.57
CA LEU A 52 -7.12 20.36 1.56
C LEU A 52 -6.53 21.11 0.36
N ALA A 53 -5.28 20.80 -0.02
CA ALA A 53 -4.63 21.42 -1.19
C ALA A 53 -5.32 21.11 -2.54
N LYS A 54 -6.26 20.16 -2.59
CA LYS A 54 -7.04 19.85 -3.80
C LYS A 54 -8.30 20.70 -3.94
N LEU A 55 -8.72 21.39 -2.89
CA LEU A 55 -9.86 22.29 -2.94
C LEU A 55 -9.43 23.57 -3.68
N ARG A 56 -10.22 23.96 -4.69
CA ARG A 56 -9.92 25.14 -5.53
C ARG A 56 -10.34 26.45 -4.88
N ASP A 57 -11.37 26.41 -4.03
CA ASP A 57 -11.93 27.58 -3.38
C ASP A 57 -11.34 27.76 -1.97
N PRO A 58 -10.65 28.88 -1.69
CA PRO A 58 -10.07 29.14 -0.37
C PRO A 58 -11.11 29.21 0.76
N ALA A 59 -12.35 29.62 0.48
CA ALA A 59 -13.41 29.64 1.49
C ALA A 59 -13.81 28.22 1.91
N GLN A 60 -13.89 27.29 0.95
CA GLN A 60 -14.13 25.87 1.22
C GLN A 60 -12.97 25.24 2.00
N THR A 61 -11.73 25.57 1.63
CA THR A 61 -10.53 25.10 2.34
C THR A 61 -10.55 25.53 3.81
N ALA A 62 -10.82 26.81 4.08
CA ALA A 62 -10.88 27.34 5.45
C ALA A 62 -12.02 26.70 6.27
N ALA A 63 -13.19 26.47 5.66
CA ALA A 63 -14.31 25.80 6.31
C ALA A 63 -14.00 24.32 6.62
N ALA A 64 -13.37 23.61 5.68
CA ALA A 64 -12.96 22.22 5.87
C ALA A 64 -11.88 22.10 6.96
N GLU A 65 -10.91 23.00 6.98
CA GLU A 65 -9.85 23.01 7.99
C GLU A 65 -10.40 23.24 9.41
N ARG A 66 -11.35 24.17 9.57
CA ARG A 66 -12.06 24.37 10.85
C ARG A 66 -12.81 23.13 11.32
N ARG A 67 -13.43 22.37 10.39
CA ARG A 67 -14.14 21.12 10.72
C ARG A 67 -13.20 19.99 11.12
N LEU A 68 -12.00 19.96 10.55
CA LEU A 68 -11.00 18.91 10.80
C LEU A 68 -10.11 19.19 12.01
N GLN A 69 -10.03 20.44 12.46
CA GLN A 69 -9.24 20.86 13.63
C GLN A 69 -9.38 19.93 14.85
N PRO A 70 -10.59 19.55 15.30
CA PRO A 70 -10.77 18.72 16.49
C PRO A 70 -10.11 17.33 16.39
N VAL A 71 -10.03 16.77 15.18
CA VAL A 71 -9.51 15.42 14.93
C VAL A 71 -8.13 15.44 14.26
N ARG A 72 -7.57 16.62 13.99
CA ARG A 72 -6.38 16.78 13.16
C ARG A 72 -5.19 15.96 13.66
N ARG A 73 -4.91 16.03 14.96
CA ARG A 73 -3.81 15.29 15.59
C ARG A 73 -3.98 13.78 15.46
N ALA A 74 -5.22 13.27 15.59
CA ALA A 74 -5.50 11.86 15.45
C ALA A 74 -5.30 11.38 14.00
N LEU A 75 -5.73 12.19 13.03
CA LEU A 75 -5.51 11.91 11.60
C LEU A 75 -4.02 11.92 11.24
N ASP A 76 -3.26 12.90 11.73
CA ASP A 76 -1.82 12.99 11.48
C ASP A 76 -1.06 11.81 12.13
N ALA A 77 -1.47 11.39 13.34
CA ALA A 77 -0.92 10.20 13.99
C ALA A 77 -1.23 8.91 13.22
N ALA A 78 -2.47 8.74 12.77
CA ALA A 78 -2.89 7.61 11.96
C ALA A 78 -2.14 7.58 10.61
N HIS A 79 -1.99 8.73 9.96
CA HIS A 79 -1.20 8.86 8.75
C HIS A 79 0.25 8.41 8.98
N GLY A 80 0.87 8.84 10.07
CA GLY A 80 2.24 8.43 10.43
C GLY A 80 2.39 6.92 10.66
N VAL A 81 1.36 6.26 11.23
CA VAL A 81 1.35 4.79 11.36
C VAL A 81 1.29 4.12 9.98
N VAL A 82 0.36 4.56 9.13
CA VAL A 82 0.20 3.98 7.78
C VAL A 82 1.45 4.22 6.93
N GLU A 83 2.09 5.37 7.05
CA GLU A 83 3.32 5.67 6.32
C GLU A 83 4.46 4.70 6.69
N ARG A 84 4.64 4.39 7.98
CA ARG A 84 5.60 3.37 8.43
C ARG A 84 5.26 1.97 7.91
N LEU A 85 3.97 1.61 7.84
CA LEU A 85 3.54 0.34 7.26
C LEU A 85 3.86 0.29 5.75
N CYS A 86 3.59 1.37 5.01
CA CYS A 86 3.99 1.48 3.61
C CYS A 86 5.50 1.39 3.45
N ASP A 87 6.29 2.02 4.33
CA ASP A 87 7.77 1.93 4.32
C ASP A 87 8.29 0.50 4.48
N SER A 88 7.56 -0.35 5.18
CA SER A 88 7.93 -1.76 5.35
C SER A 88 7.51 -2.67 4.19
N SER A 89 6.65 -2.19 3.28
CA SER A 89 6.16 -3.00 2.16
C SER A 89 7.16 -3.06 1.01
N ALA A 90 7.33 -4.25 0.41
CA ALA A 90 8.26 -4.43 -0.71
C ALA A 90 7.82 -3.67 -1.98
N TYR A 91 6.54 -3.33 -2.09
CA TYR A 91 5.97 -2.61 -3.23
C TYR A 91 6.28 -1.10 -3.22
N LYS A 92 6.68 -0.52 -2.08
CA LYS A 92 7.04 0.91 -2.03
C LYS A 92 8.41 1.17 -2.65
N TRP A 93 9.35 0.24 -2.46
CA TRP A 93 10.75 0.43 -2.84
C TRP A 93 11.04 -0.29 -4.15
N VAL A 94 11.47 0.47 -5.14
CA VAL A 94 11.92 -0.07 -6.42
C VAL A 94 13.42 0.17 -6.54
N LYS A 95 14.19 -0.91 -6.62
CA LYS A 95 15.61 -0.82 -6.94
C LYS A 95 15.74 -0.52 -8.44
N MET A 96 16.05 0.72 -8.78
CA MET A 96 16.11 1.16 -10.19
C MET A 96 17.13 0.35 -11.01
N GLY A 97 18.23 -0.10 -10.40
CA GLY A 97 19.21 -0.98 -11.04
C GLY A 97 18.65 -2.34 -11.49
N ASP A 98 17.57 -2.82 -10.87
CA ASP A 98 16.90 -4.07 -11.27
C ASP A 98 15.96 -3.87 -12.48
N LEU A 99 15.62 -2.62 -12.82
CA LEU A 99 14.73 -2.26 -13.93
C LEU A 99 15.47 -1.84 -15.19
N CYS A 100 16.67 -1.28 -15.06
CA CYS A 100 17.48 -0.85 -16.18
C CYS A 100 18.31 -2.04 -16.69
N ALA A 101 17.92 -2.62 -17.83
CA ALA A 101 18.83 -3.48 -18.58
C ALA A 101 20.03 -2.64 -19.04
N THR A 102 21.24 -3.07 -18.66
CA THR A 102 22.48 -2.53 -19.22
C THR A 102 22.75 -3.14 -20.59
#